data_AF-A0A1R1BE24-F1
#
_entry.id   AF-A0A1R1BE24-F1
#
_cell.length_a   1.000
_cell.length_b   1.000
_cell.length_c   1.000
_cell.angle_alpha   90.00
_cell.angle_beta   90.00
_cell.angle_gamma   90.00
#
_symmetry.space_group_name_H-M   'P 1'
#
loop_
_entity.id
_entity.type
_entity.pdbx_description
1 polymer ?
#
loop_
_entity_poly.entity_id
_entity_poly.type
_entity_poly.pdbx_seq_one_letter_code
_entity_poly.pdbx_strand_id
1 'polypeptide(L)'
;MLIIYSTGSLILLAFAHWLLWGTIRFQHNLRWVGILTTFIILALPLLYMLYNNDPAKIVGANIGLGLSFFFTWIVTLLLLLTAGIRLFIQRKKVR
;
A
#
# COMPACT_ATOMS: atom_id res chain seq x y z
N MET A 1 -8.77 -15.71 9.75
CA MET A 1 -9.42 -14.48 9.22
C MET A 1 -8.45 -13.31 9.10
N LEU A 2 -7.70 -12.94 10.16
CA LEU A 2 -6.73 -11.82 10.10
C LEU A 2 -5.75 -11.92 8.93
N ILE A 3 -5.10 -13.08 8.76
CA ILE A 3 -4.12 -13.32 7.69
C ILE A 3 -4.73 -13.00 6.32
N ILE A 4 -5.97 -13.43 6.06
CA ILE A 4 -6.67 -13.18 4.79
C ILE A 4 -6.85 -11.67 4.56
N TYR A 5 -7.31 -10.93 5.58
CA TYR A 5 -7.49 -9.48 5.47
C TYR A 5 -6.16 -8.74 5.31
N SER A 6 -5.13 -9.14 6.05
CA SER A 6 -3.79 -8.55 5.97
C SER A 6 -3.17 -8.80 4.60
N THR A 7 -3.20 -10.04 4.12
CA THR A 7 -2.69 -10.40 2.79
C THR A 7 -3.46 -9.67 1.68
N GLY A 8 -4.79 -9.63 1.75
CA GLY A 8 -5.61 -8.87 0.80
C GLY A 8 -5.27 -7.38 0.79
N SER A 9 -5.08 -6.77 1.97
CA SER A 9 -4.71 -5.35 2.09
C SER A 9 -3.31 -5.07 1.53
N LEU A 10 -2.33 -5.97 1.76
CA LEU A 10 -0.98 -5.84 1.20
C LEU A 10 -0.97 -5.99 -0.33
N ILE A 11 -1.75 -6.93 -0.88
CA ILE A 11 -1.89 -7.10 -2.33
C ILE A 11 -2.51 -5.84 -2.94
N LEU A 12 -3.56 -5.29 -2.32
CA LEU A 12 -4.21 -4.08 -2.81
C LEU A 12 -3.26 -2.87 -2.76
N LEU A 13 -2.49 -2.71 -1.69
CA LEU A 13 -1.45 -1.69 -1.58
C LEU A 13 -0.39 -1.86 -2.67
N ALA A 14 0.09 -3.09 -2.90
CA ALA A 14 1.08 -3.38 -3.93
C ALA A 14 0.56 -3.03 -5.33
N PHE A 15 -0.70 -3.36 -5.62
CA PHE A 15 -1.35 -3.02 -6.88
C PHE A 15 -1.52 -1.51 -7.07
N ALA A 16 -1.99 -0.79 -6.04
CA ALA A 16 -2.13 0.67 -6.07
C ALA A 16 -0.79 1.37 -6.29
N HIS A 17 0.25 0.88 -5.62
CA HIS A 17 1.61 1.37 -5.74
C HIS A 17 2.18 1.13 -7.14
N TRP A 18 2.01 -0.08 -7.68
CA TRP A 18 2.39 -0.44 -9.05
C TRP A 18 1.72 0.48 -10.09
N LEU A 19 0.42 0.71 -9.97
CA LEU A 19 -0.33 1.62 -10.84
C LEU A 19 0.26 3.04 -10.83
N LEU A 20 0.51 3.59 -9.65
CA LEU A 20 1.08 4.93 -9.53
C LEU A 20 2.45 5.01 -10.19
N TRP A 21 3.33 4.04 -9.93
CA TRP A 21 4.67 4.03 -10.51
C TRP A 21 4.69 3.82 -12.02
N GLY A 22 3.69 3.14 -12.57
CA GLY A 22 3.44 3.09 -14.02
C GLY A 22 3.25 4.47 -14.64
N THR A 23 2.77 5.45 -13.86
CA THR A 23 2.55 6.83 -14.34
C THR A 23 3.79 7.73 -14.25
N ILE A 24 4.84 7.33 -13.53
CA ILE A 24 6.02 8.19 -13.27
C ILE A 24 7.13 7.87 -14.28
N ARG A 25 7.66 8.90 -14.95
CA ARG A 25 8.84 8.79 -15.82
C ARG A 25 10.12 9.01 -15.01
N PHE A 26 10.74 7.92 -14.53
CA PHE A 26 12.02 7.95 -13.81
C PHE A 26 13.18 7.42 -14.68
N GLN A 27 14.40 7.83 -14.36
CA GLN A 27 15.64 7.21 -14.87
C GLN A 27 15.70 5.73 -14.41
N HIS A 28 15.98 4.82 -15.34
CA HIS A 28 15.70 3.39 -15.24
C HIS A 28 16.30 2.68 -14.00
N ASN A 29 17.48 3.07 -13.53
CA ASN A 29 18.22 2.30 -12.51
C ASN A 29 17.82 2.57 -11.06
N LEU A 30 17.35 3.77 -10.72
CA LEU A 30 16.88 4.10 -9.35
C LEU A 30 15.38 3.88 -9.16
N ARG A 31 14.65 3.64 -10.25
CA ARG A 31 13.21 3.45 -10.23
C ARG A 31 12.81 2.25 -9.36
N TRP A 32 13.44 1.10 -9.56
CA TRP A 32 13.12 -0.13 -8.84
C TRP A 32 13.45 -0.05 -7.34
N VAL A 33 14.57 0.60 -7.00
CA VAL A 33 14.95 0.83 -5.60
C VAL A 33 13.92 1.73 -4.92
N GLY A 34 13.55 2.86 -5.54
CA GLY A 34 12.53 3.75 -5.01
C GLY A 34 11.16 3.06 -4.84
N ILE A 35 10.77 2.21 -5.80
CA ILE A 35 9.55 1.41 -5.73
C ILE A 35 9.57 0.50 -4.49
N LEU A 36 10.59 -0.34 -4.38
CA LEU A 36 10.68 -1.33 -3.31
C LEU A 36 10.77 -0.68 -1.94
N THR A 37 11.63 0.33 -1.79
CA THR A 37 11.83 1.02 -0.51
C THR A 37 10.54 1.70 -0.04
N THR A 38 9.84 2.41 -0.93
CA THR A 38 8.57 3.08 -0.55
C THR A 38 7.46 2.07 -0.26
N PHE A 39 7.36 0.98 -1.01
CA PHE A 39 6.39 -0.07 -0.72
C PHE A 39 6.63 -0.70 0.66
N ILE A 40 7.87 -1.07 0.97
CA ILE A 40 8.24 -1.67 2.27
C ILE A 40 7.88 -0.71 3.40
N ILE A 41 8.24 0.57 3.29
CA ILE A 41 7.93 1.59 4.30
C ILE A 41 6.41 1.68 4.55
N LEU A 42 5.60 1.66 3.49
CA LEU A 42 4.14 1.74 3.62
C LEU A 42 3.52 0.43 4.14
N ALA A 43 4.13 -0.72 3.86
CA ALA A 43 3.67 -2.03 4.32
C ALA A 43 4.09 -2.33 5.78
N LEU A 44 5.12 -1.67 6.31
CA LEU A 44 5.71 -1.94 7.62
C LEU A 44 4.70 -2.02 8.78
N PRO A 45 3.75 -1.07 8.95
CA PRO A 45 2.82 -1.12 10.08
C PRO A 45 1.98 -2.39 10.09
N LEU A 46 1.48 -2.81 8.93
CA LEU A 46 0.65 -4.00 8.81
C LEU A 46 1.47 -5.30 8.91
N LEU A 47 2.69 -5.31 8.35
CA LEU A 47 3.63 -6.43 8.49
C LEU A 47 4.06 -6.64 9.94
N TYR A 48 4.30 -5.56 10.68
CA TYR A 48 4.65 -5.62 12.10
C TYR A 48 3.53 -6.25 12.94
N MET A 49 2.27 -5.89 12.65
CA MET A 49 1.11 -6.52 13.32
C MET A 49 0.94 -7.99 12.94
N LEU A 50 1.22 -8.35 11.69
CA LEU A 50 1.15 -9.74 11.23
C LEU A 50 2.27 -10.61 11.84
N TYR A 51 3.43 -10.03 12.12
CA TYR A 51 4.53 -10.70 12.82
C TYR A 51 4.20 -10.89 14.31
N ASN A 52 3.71 -9.84 14.97
CA ASN A 52 3.36 -9.87 16.40
C ASN A 52 1.95 -10.42 16.65
N ASN A 53 1.53 -11.42 15.86
CA ASN A 53 0.19 -11.97 15.86
C ASN A 53 -0.01 -12.91 17.07
N ASP A 54 0.01 -12.32 18.26
CA ASP A 54 -0.21 -12.99 19.54
C ASP A 54 -1.72 -13.19 19.74
N PRO A 55 -2.24 -14.43 19.67
CA PRO A 55 -3.67 -14.70 19.74
C PRO A 55 -4.32 -14.21 21.05
N ALA A 56 -3.57 -14.10 22.15
CA ALA A 56 -4.07 -13.55 23.41
C ALA A 56 -4.39 -12.04 23.31
N LYS A 57 -3.69 -11.31 22.44
CA LYS A 57 -3.89 -9.87 22.20
C LYS A 57 -4.94 -9.56 21.15
N ILE A 58 -5.38 -10.56 20.38
CA ILE A 58 -6.44 -10.43 19.35
C ILE A 58 -7.83 -10.53 19.98
N VAL A 59 -7.96 -11.26 21.10
CA VAL A 59 -9.22 -11.42 21.83
C VAL A 59 -9.63 -10.13 22.57
N GLY A 60 -8.67 -9.25 22.86
CA GLY A 60 -8.91 -7.87 23.30
C GLY A 60 -8.96 -6.89 22.11
N ALA A 61 -9.62 -5.74 22.29
CA ALA A 61 -9.63 -4.67 21.29
C ALA A 61 -8.20 -4.16 21.01
N ASN A 62 -7.56 -4.70 19.97
CA ASN A 62 -6.23 -4.30 19.55
C ASN A 62 -6.30 -3.04 18.67
N ILE A 63 -6.28 -1.87 19.33
CA ILE A 63 -6.29 -0.55 18.68
C ILE A 63 -5.16 -0.43 17.65
N GLY A 64 -3.98 -0.97 17.94
CA GLY A 64 -2.83 -0.95 17.02
C GLY A 64 -3.07 -1.71 15.72
N LEU A 65 -3.76 -2.84 15.79
CA LEU A 65 -4.17 -3.63 14.63
C LEU A 65 -5.16 -2.85 13.76
N GLY A 66 -6.18 -2.25 14.38
CA GLY A 66 -7.12 -1.37 13.70
C GLY A 66 -6.43 -0.19 13.00
N LEU A 67 -5.56 0.52 13.71
CA LEU A 67 -4.78 1.64 13.17
C LEU A 67 -3.91 1.23 11.98
N SER A 68 -3.31 0.04 12.02
CA SER A 68 -2.46 -0.46 10.94
C SER A 68 -3.27 -0.74 9.67
N PHE A 69 -4.48 -1.30 9.80
CA PHE A 69 -5.40 -1.46 8.68
C PHE A 69 -5.88 -0.11 8.15
N PHE A 70 -6.33 0.80 9.02
CA PHE A 70 -6.77 2.14 8.60
C PHE A 70 -5.68 2.90 7.87
N PHE A 71 -4.45 2.91 8.39
CA PHE A 71 -3.30 3.51 7.72
C PHE A 71 -3.10 2.91 6.32
N THR A 72 -3.07 1.57 6.22
CA THR A 72 -2.87 0.87 4.95
C THR A 72 -3.96 1.24 3.93
N TRP A 73 -5.23 1.27 4.36
CA TRP A 73 -6.36 1.61 3.48
C TRP A 73 -6.35 3.06 3.02
N ILE A 74 -6.05 4.01 3.92
CA ILE A 74 -5.95 5.43 3.57
C ILE A 74 -4.83 5.64 2.56
N VAL A 75 -3.64 5.07 2.81
CA VAL A 75 -2.51 5.14 1.88
C VAL A 75 -2.88 4.52 0.53
N THR A 76 -3.49 3.35 0.53
CA THR A 76 -3.94 2.66 -0.70
C THR A 76 -4.91 3.53 -1.49
N LEU A 77 -5.89 4.14 -0.82
CA LEU A 77 -6.86 5.04 -1.44
C LEU A 77 -6.16 6.26 -2.06
N LEU A 78 -5.23 6.89 -1.34
CA LEU A 78 -4.46 8.04 -1.85
C LEU A 78 -3.61 7.66 -3.07
N LEU A 79 -2.97 6.48 -3.07
CA LEU A 79 -2.21 5.98 -4.20
C LEU A 79 -3.11 5.74 -5.42
N LEU A 80 -4.29 5.14 -5.23
CA LEU A 80 -5.25 4.91 -6.32
C LEU A 80 -5.78 6.22 -6.89
N LEU A 81 -6.14 7.20 -6.04
CA LEU A 81 -6.61 8.51 -6.48
C LEU A 81 -5.54 9.24 -7.27
N THR A 82 -4.31 9.30 -6.75
CA THR A 82 -3.20 9.95 -7.44
C THR A 82 -2.84 9.26 -8.76
N ALA A 83 -2.84 7.93 -8.80
CA ALA A 83 -2.64 7.16 -10.02
C ALA A 83 -3.76 7.44 -11.05
N GLY A 84 -5.03 7.43 -10.60
CA GLY A 84 -6.19 7.71 -11.43
C GLY A 84 -6.16 9.11 -12.06
N ILE A 85 -5.86 10.14 -11.25
CA ILE A 85 -5.72 11.52 -11.71
C ILE A 85 -4.60 11.62 -12.75
N ARG A 86 -3.44 11.01 -12.50
CA ARG A 86 -2.30 11.03 -13.44
C ARG A 86 -2.62 10.31 -14.75
N LEU A 87 -3.24 9.14 -14.69
CA LEU A 87 -3.66 8.40 -15.88
C LEU A 87 -4.67 9.20 -16.72
N PHE A 88 -5.62 9.89 -16.06
CA PHE A 88 -6.58 10.76 -16.72
C PHE A 88 -5.91 11.94 -17.45
N ILE A 89 -4.96 12.61 -16.79
CA ILE A 89 -4.19 13.71 -17.38
C ILE A 89 -3.33 13.22 -18.56
N GLN A 90 -2.67 12.06 -18.42
CA GLN A 90 -1.84 11.50 -19.50
C GLN A 90 -2.67 11.13 -20.72
N ARG A 91 -3.86 10.54 -20.53
CA ARG A 91 -4.78 10.24 -21.64
C ARG A 91 -5.23 11.50 -22.37
N LYS A 92 -5.46 12.62 -21.66
CA LYS A 92 -5.78 13.91 -22.29
C LYS A 92 -4.62 14.52 -23.09
N LYS A 93 -3.37 14.22 -22.74
CA LYS A 93 -2.20 14.74 -23.45
C LYS A 93 -1.89 13.98 -24.75
N VAL A 94 -2.39 12.75 -24.88
CA VAL A 94 -2.19 11.87 -26.05
C VAL A 94 -3.28 12.05 -27.12
N ARG A 95 -4.45 12.58 -26.74
CA ARG A 95 -5.49 13.06 -27.68
C ARG A 95 -5.24 14.52 -28.03
#